data_AF-A0A1E3XB47-F1
#
_entry.id   AF-A0A1E3XB47-F1
#
_cell.length_a   1.000
_cell.length_b   1.000
_cell.length_c   1.000
_cell.angle_alpha   90.00
_cell.angle_beta   90.00
_cell.angle_gamma   90.00
#
_symmetry.space_group_name_H-M   'P 1'
#
loop_
_entity.id
_entity.type
_entity.pdbx_description
1 polymer ?
#
loop_
_entity_poly.entity_id
_entity_poly.type
_entity_poly.pdbx_seq_one_letter_code
_entity_poly.pdbx_strand_id
1 'polypeptide(L)'
;MLEKQSDSILNVYLKEYDAIRNEINLRLKEKDTIVRYTILLVSAIILGIWKTQDNFNHTFLMLVLLLIIPFISILLTFVHNWHDEMIIVLGSYIEKEIKPKINSFFEKTDLLGWESFLLEFRNKYMDGDTSLLSKDYFL
;
A
#
# COMPACT_ATOMS: atom_id res chain seq x y z
N MET A 1 -10.12 41.03 -2.74
CA MET A 1 -9.13 40.41 -3.67
C MET A 1 -8.22 39.41 -2.95
N LEU A 2 -7.77 39.68 -1.72
CA LEU A 2 -6.91 38.77 -0.93
C LEU A 2 -7.60 37.45 -0.53
N GLU A 3 -8.88 37.48 -0.15
CA GLU A 3 -9.69 36.28 0.17
C GLU A 3 -9.74 35.28 -0.99
N LYS A 4 -10.04 35.78 -2.19
CA LYS A 4 -10.13 34.97 -3.42
C LYS A 4 -8.81 34.30 -3.82
N GLN A 5 -7.67 34.90 -3.42
CA GLN A 5 -6.34 34.37 -3.69
C GLN A 5 -5.97 33.28 -2.67
N SER A 6 -6.33 33.46 -1.40
CA SER A 6 -6.21 32.45 -0.34
C SER A 6 -7.04 31.21 -0.67
N ASP A 7 -8.28 31.39 -1.12
CA ASP A 7 -9.17 30.29 -1.53
C ASP A 7 -8.61 29.52 -2.73
N SER A 8 -7.97 30.23 -3.68
CA SER A 8 -7.35 29.60 -4.84
C SER A 8 -6.16 28.74 -4.45
N ILE A 9 -5.30 29.22 -3.54
CA ILE A 9 -4.10 28.51 -3.10
C ILE A 9 -4.48 27.29 -2.25
N LEU A 10 -5.43 27.44 -1.34
CA LEU A 10 -5.97 26.34 -0.55
C LEU A 10 -6.54 25.23 -1.45
N ASN A 11 -7.30 25.60 -2.49
CA ASN A 11 -7.87 24.65 -3.43
C ASN A 11 -6.79 23.91 -4.25
N VAL A 12 -5.64 24.54 -4.51
CA VAL A 12 -4.49 23.85 -5.12
C VAL A 12 -3.95 22.79 -4.18
N TYR A 13 -3.71 23.11 -2.90
CA TYR A 13 -3.20 22.14 -1.93
C TYR A 13 -4.17 20.99 -1.65
N LEU A 14 -5.47 21.25 -1.64
CA LEU A 14 -6.49 20.21 -1.51
C LEU A 14 -6.50 19.28 -2.73
N LYS A 15 -6.39 19.83 -3.95
CA LYS A 15 -6.26 19.00 -5.16
C LYS A 15 -4.97 18.19 -5.18
N GLU A 16 -3.87 18.75 -4.71
CA GLU A 16 -2.60 18.04 -4.58
C GLU A 16 -2.70 16.90 -3.57
N TYR A 17 -3.31 17.16 -2.40
CA TYR A 17 -3.63 16.12 -1.41
C TYR A 17 -4.46 14.98 -2.00
N ASP A 18 -5.56 15.30 -2.71
CA ASP A 18 -6.43 14.30 -3.34
C ASP A 18 -5.68 13.51 -4.42
N ALA A 19 -4.83 14.17 -5.21
CA ALA A 19 -4.02 13.50 -6.23
C ALA A 19 -3.04 12.50 -5.62
N ILE A 20 -2.32 12.89 -4.55
CA ILE A 20 -1.39 12.00 -3.86
C ILE A 20 -2.13 10.84 -3.20
N ARG A 21 -3.30 11.11 -2.61
CA ARG A 21 -4.10 10.06 -1.98
C ARG A 21 -4.65 9.06 -3.01
N ASN A 22 -5.07 9.54 -4.18
CA ASN A 22 -5.46 8.67 -5.28
C ASN A 22 -4.29 7.83 -5.79
N GLU A 23 -3.09 8.40 -5.87
CA GLU A 23 -1.86 7.67 -6.23
C GLU A 23 -1.53 6.57 -5.20
N ILE A 24 -1.65 6.85 -3.91
CA ILE A 24 -1.48 5.84 -2.84
C ILE A 24 -2.52 4.71 -2.99
N ASN A 25 -3.79 5.04 -3.22
CA ASN A 25 -4.86 4.06 -3.42
C ASN A 25 -4.62 3.20 -4.67
N LEU A 26 -4.16 3.80 -5.76
CA LEU A 26 -3.79 3.09 -6.99
C LEU A 26 -2.67 2.07 -6.70
N ARG A 27 -1.61 2.50 -6.00
CA ARG A 27 -0.48 1.64 -5.65
C ARG A 27 -0.87 0.49 -4.73
N LEU A 28 -1.77 0.72 -3.76
CA LEU A 28 -2.34 -0.35 -2.94
C LEU A 28 -3.10 -1.38 -3.79
N LYS A 29 -3.91 -0.92 -4.74
CA LYS A 29 -4.65 -1.80 -5.65
C LYS A 29 -3.73 -2.59 -6.59
N GLU A 30 -2.66 -1.97 -7.08
CA GLU A 30 -1.62 -2.63 -7.88
C GLU A 30 -0.90 -3.70 -7.05
N LYS A 31 -0.58 -3.40 -5.79
CA LYS A 31 0.03 -4.34 -4.84
C LYS A 31 -0.82 -5.60 -4.66
N ASP A 32 -2.14 -5.44 -4.44
CA ASP A 32 -3.07 -6.57 -4.36
C ASP A 32 -3.14 -7.37 -5.67
N THR A 33 -2.98 -6.67 -6.80
CA THR A 33 -3.00 -7.29 -8.12
C THR A 33 -1.76 -8.14 -8.36
N ILE A 34 -0.59 -7.72 -7.87
CA ILE A 34 0.65 -8.53 -7.90
C ILE A 34 0.43 -9.84 -7.15
N VAL A 35 -0.15 -9.82 -5.95
CA VAL A 35 -0.45 -11.05 -5.18
C VAL A 35 -1.39 -11.98 -5.95
N ARG A 36 -2.44 -11.43 -6.58
CA ARG A 36 -3.35 -12.21 -7.43
C ARG A 36 -2.61 -12.85 -8.62
N TYR A 37 -1.70 -12.13 -9.26
CA TYR A 37 -0.89 -12.68 -10.34
C TYR A 37 0.07 -13.76 -9.86
N THR A 38 0.66 -13.64 -8.67
CA THR A 38 1.48 -14.71 -8.08
C THR A 38 0.68 -15.98 -7.92
N ILE A 39 -0.53 -15.89 -7.34
CA ILE A 39 -1.40 -17.04 -7.13
C ILE A 39 -1.77 -17.67 -8.47
N LEU A 40 -2.18 -16.87 -9.46
CA LEU A 40 -2.55 -17.34 -10.78
C LEU A 40 -1.38 -18.05 -11.48
N LEU A 41 -0.18 -17.48 -11.40
CA LEU A 41 1.03 -18.06 -11.99
C LEU A 41 1.38 -19.40 -11.33
N VAL A 42 1.34 -19.49 -10.00
CA VAL A 42 1.57 -20.74 -9.27
C VAL A 42 0.51 -21.79 -9.63
N SER A 43 -0.77 -21.42 -9.69
CA SER A 43 -1.85 -22.32 -10.10
C SER A 43 -1.68 -22.83 -11.53
N ALA A 44 -1.29 -21.95 -12.47
CA ALA A 44 -1.05 -22.33 -13.86
C ALA A 44 0.13 -23.31 -14.00
N ILE A 45 1.20 -23.11 -13.22
CA ILE A 45 2.35 -24.02 -13.16
C ILE A 45 1.90 -25.40 -12.66
N ILE A 46 1.17 -25.48 -11.55
CA ILE A 46 0.70 -26.75 -10.98
C ILE A 46 -0.19 -27.50 -11.98
N LEU A 47 -1.15 -26.81 -12.60
CA LEU A 47 -2.02 -27.40 -13.62
C LEU A 47 -1.25 -27.85 -14.86
N GLY A 48 -0.24 -27.08 -15.28
CA GLY A 48 0.64 -27.40 -16.41
C GLY A 48 1.41 -28.70 -16.17
N ILE A 49 2.02 -28.83 -14.98
CA ILE A 49 2.73 -30.05 -14.57
C ILE A 49 1.78 -31.25 -14.53
N TRP A 50 0.60 -31.09 -13.92
CA TRP A 50 -0.35 -32.19 -13.75
C TRP A 50 -0.91 -32.73 -15.06
N LYS A 51 -1.02 -31.89 -16.11
CA LYS A 51 -1.56 -32.29 -17.41
C LYS A 51 -0.55 -33.05 -18.29
N THR A 52 0.75 -32.96 -18.00
CA THR A 52 1.78 -33.69 -18.73
C THR A 52 1.82 -35.17 -18.31
N GLN A 53 1.43 -36.07 -19.22
CA GLN A 53 1.34 -37.52 -18.98
C GLN A 53 2.65 -38.29 -19.24
N ASP A 54 3.64 -37.64 -19.85
CA ASP A 54 4.86 -38.29 -20.32
C ASP A 54 5.98 -38.17 -19.28
N ASN A 55 6.36 -39.28 -18.64
CA ASN A 55 7.20 -39.30 -17.44
C ASN A 55 8.57 -38.62 -17.64
N PHE A 56 9.18 -38.73 -18.82
CA PHE A 56 10.49 -38.14 -19.09
C PHE A 56 10.43 -36.61 -19.25
N ASN A 57 9.37 -36.12 -19.90
CA ASN A 57 9.10 -34.69 -20.00
C ASN A 57 8.64 -34.11 -18.66
N HIS A 58 7.92 -34.88 -17.85
CA HIS A 58 7.41 -34.43 -16.56
C HIS A 58 8.54 -34.08 -15.58
N THR A 59 9.55 -34.94 -15.43
CA THR A 59 10.69 -34.68 -14.53
C THR A 59 11.52 -33.48 -14.98
N PHE A 60 11.78 -33.34 -16.29
CA PHE A 60 12.52 -32.20 -16.83
C PHE A 60 11.75 -30.88 -16.64
N LEU A 61 10.45 -30.86 -16.97
CA LEU A 61 9.59 -29.69 -16.88
C LEU A 61 9.40 -29.25 -15.41
N MET A 62 9.24 -30.21 -14.49
CA MET A 62 9.21 -29.94 -13.05
C MET A 62 10.52 -29.31 -12.56
N LEU A 63 11.68 -29.81 -13.01
CA LEU A 63 12.98 -29.30 -12.60
C LEU A 63 13.23 -27.88 -13.11
N VAL A 64 12.84 -27.61 -14.36
CA VAL A 64 12.89 -26.25 -14.95
C VAL A 64 11.98 -25.29 -14.20
N LEU A 65 10.74 -25.69 -13.87
CA LEU A 65 9.82 -24.84 -13.12
C LEU A 65 10.28 -24.59 -11.69
N LEU A 66 10.80 -25.61 -11.00
CA LEU A 66 11.35 -25.47 -9.65
C LEU A 66 12.53 -24.49 -9.61
N LEU A 67 13.31 -24.44 -10.69
CA LEU A 67 14.41 -23.49 -10.83
C LEU A 67 13.92 -22.06 -11.12
N ILE A 68 12.85 -21.90 -11.91
CA ILE A 68 12.34 -20.58 -12.34
C ILE A 68 11.49 -19.89 -11.26
N ILE A 69 10.68 -20.64 -10.51
CA ILE A 69 9.81 -20.12 -9.45
C ILE A 69 10.55 -19.18 -8.47
N PRO A 70 11.71 -19.53 -7.88
CA PRO A 70 12.37 -18.63 -6.93
C PRO A 70 12.78 -17.29 -7.57
N PHE A 71 13.20 -17.26 -8.83
CA PHE A 71 13.55 -16.00 -9.51
C PHE A 71 12.32 -15.12 -9.73
N ILE A 72 11.21 -15.71 -10.17
CA ILE A 72 9.94 -14.99 -10.34
C ILE A 72 9.47 -14.46 -8.98
N SER A 73 9.51 -15.28 -7.93
CA SER A 73 9.13 -14.86 -6.58
C SER A 73 10.00 -13.72 -6.05
N ILE A 74 11.32 -13.75 -6.26
CA ILE A 74 12.22 -12.65 -5.86
C ILE A 74 11.83 -11.36 -6.58
N LEU A 75 11.58 -11.43 -7.88
CA LEU A 75 11.19 -10.25 -8.67
C LEU A 75 9.85 -9.68 -8.21
N LEU A 76 8.85 -10.53 -7.95
CA LEU A 76 7.55 -10.07 -7.46
C LEU A 76 7.64 -9.48 -6.04
N THR A 77 8.42 -10.09 -5.15
CA THR A 77 8.68 -9.55 -3.81
C THR A 77 9.39 -8.19 -3.89
N PHE A 78 10.35 -8.02 -4.79
CA PHE A 78 11.02 -6.74 -5.00
C PHE A 78 10.02 -5.65 -5.43
N VAL A 79 9.18 -5.94 -6.42
CA VAL A 79 8.14 -5.00 -6.87
C VAL A 79 7.15 -4.70 -5.74
N HIS A 80 6.74 -5.71 -4.97
CA HIS A 80 5.86 -5.53 -3.81
C HIS A 80 6.45 -4.56 -2.78
N ASN A 81 7.72 -4.78 -2.38
CA ASN A 81 8.41 -3.92 -1.42
C ASN A 81 8.61 -2.50 -1.96
N TRP A 82 8.87 -2.35 -3.25
CA TRP A 82 8.96 -1.04 -3.90
C TRP A 82 7.66 -0.25 -3.78
N HIS A 83 6.50 -0.91 -3.96
CA HIS A 83 5.21 -0.24 -3.74
C HIS A 83 5.02 0.19 -2.28
N ASP A 84 5.45 -0.62 -1.31
CA ASP A 84 5.37 -0.26 0.11
C ASP A 84 6.25 0.95 0.46
N GLU A 85 7.50 0.99 -0.04
CA GLU A 85 8.37 2.14 0.14
C GLU A 85 7.78 3.42 -0.46
N MET A 86 7.23 3.33 -1.68
CA MET A 86 6.60 4.47 -2.34
C MET A 86 5.37 4.98 -1.59
N ILE A 87 4.55 4.09 -1.03
CA ILE A 87 3.40 4.46 -0.20
C ILE A 87 3.87 5.19 1.06
N ILE A 88 4.93 4.71 1.72
CA ILE A 88 5.50 5.36 2.91
C ILE A 88 6.04 6.76 2.57
N VAL A 89 6.75 6.89 1.46
CA VAL A 89 7.30 8.19 1.00
C VAL A 89 6.18 9.19 0.72
N LEU A 90 5.14 8.78 -0.02
CA LEU A 90 4.00 9.63 -0.34
C LEU A 90 3.20 10.01 0.91
N GLY A 91 2.99 9.07 1.84
CA GLY A 91 2.37 9.34 3.13
C GLY A 91 3.19 10.32 3.98
N SER A 92 4.51 10.16 4.02
CA SER A 92 5.39 11.09 4.73
C SER A 92 5.41 12.47 4.10
N TYR A 93 5.29 12.57 2.77
CA TYR A 93 5.16 13.83 2.07
C TYR A 93 3.86 14.56 2.43
N ILE A 94 2.73 13.84 2.50
CA ILE A 94 1.47 14.41 2.98
C ILE A 94 1.65 14.99 4.39
N GLU A 95 2.24 14.21 5.30
CA GLU A 95 2.39 14.59 6.71
C GLU A 95 3.33 15.79 6.90
N LYS A 96 4.45 15.83 6.18
CA LYS A 96 5.52 16.83 6.38
C LYS A 96 5.33 18.10 5.56
N GLU A 97 4.73 18.01 4.37
CA GLU A 97 4.68 19.13 3.43
C GLU A 97 3.26 19.65 3.22
N ILE A 98 2.29 18.76 2.98
CA ILE A 98 0.93 19.17 2.59
C ILE A 98 0.09 19.54 3.82
N LYS A 99 0.11 18.71 4.88
CA LYS A 99 -0.66 18.93 6.11
C LYS A 99 -0.32 20.26 6.80
N PRO A 100 0.96 20.66 6.97
CA PRO A 100 1.29 21.96 7.56
C PRO A 100 0.83 23.14 6.70
N LYS A 101 0.94 23.01 5.36
CA LYS A 101 0.48 24.05 4.42
C LYS A 101 -1.03 24.24 4.49
N ILE A 102 -1.81 23.16 4.50
CA ILE A 102 -3.27 23.22 4.67
C ILE A 102 -3.62 23.81 6.05
N ASN A 103 -3.03 23.28 7.13
CA ASN A 103 -3.31 23.75 8.49
C ASN A 103 -2.91 25.23 8.70
N SER A 104 -1.94 25.76 7.95
CA SER A 104 -1.59 27.19 8.02
C SER A 104 -2.72 28.14 7.57
N PHE A 105 -3.68 27.65 6.77
CA PHE A 105 -4.88 28.40 6.39
C PHE A 105 -5.99 28.35 7.44
N PHE A 106 -5.87 27.51 8.47
CA PHE A 106 -6.89 27.32 9.51
C PHE A 106 -6.28 27.51 10.88
N GLU A 107 -6.49 28.67 11.49
CA GLU A 107 -5.75 29.13 12.67
C GLU A 107 -5.81 28.19 13.90
N LYS A 108 -6.78 27.27 14.01
CA LYS A 108 -6.98 26.48 15.25
C LYS A 108 -7.59 25.07 15.12
N THR A 109 -7.81 24.54 13.93
CA THR A 109 -8.48 23.23 13.78
C THR A 109 -7.59 22.26 13.01
N ASP A 110 -7.25 21.13 13.65
CA ASP A 110 -6.63 20.01 12.95
C ASP A 110 -7.70 19.36 12.05
N LEU A 111 -7.81 19.85 10.81
CA LEU A 111 -8.79 19.39 9.82
C LEU A 111 -8.63 17.91 9.48
N LEU A 112 -7.43 17.37 9.70
CA LEU A 112 -7.09 15.97 9.49
C LEU A 112 -6.95 15.23 10.84
N GLY A 113 -7.73 15.61 11.85
CA GLY A 113 -7.70 15.00 13.19
C GLY A 113 -7.97 13.49 13.18
N TRP A 114 -8.72 12.97 12.19
CA TRP A 114 -8.92 11.53 12.01
C TRP A 114 -7.61 10.81 11.56
N GLU A 115 -6.72 11.46 10.81
CA GLU A 115 -5.40 10.93 10.49
C GLU A 115 -4.50 10.93 11.73
N SER A 116 -4.54 12.02 12.51
CA SER A 116 -3.81 12.13 13.77
C SER A 116 -4.22 11.01 14.73
N PHE A 117 -5.53 10.72 14.83
CA PHE A 117 -6.05 9.59 15.60
C PHE A 117 -5.55 8.24 15.09
N LEU A 118 -5.53 8.01 13.77
CA LEU A 118 -5.04 6.76 13.20
C LEU A 118 -3.52 6.57 13.41
N LEU A 119 -2.75 7.65 13.39
CA LEU A 119 -1.31 7.62 13.67
C LEU A 119 -1.06 7.29 15.14
N GLU A 120 -1.80 7.91 16.06
CA GLU A 120 -1.73 7.61 17.49
C GLU A 120 -2.15 6.16 17.78
N PHE A 121 -3.26 5.72 17.17
CA PHE A 121 -3.71 4.33 17.21
C PHE A 121 -2.59 3.40 16.71
N ARG A 122 -2.08 3.62 15.50
CA ARG A 122 -1.04 2.77 14.91
C ARG A 122 0.19 2.68 15.81
N ASN A 123 0.71 3.80 16.32
CA ASN A 123 1.89 3.79 17.18
C ASN A 123 1.61 3.04 18.50
N LYS A 124 0.43 3.27 19.09
CA LYS A 124 0.03 2.60 20.35
C LYS A 124 -0.14 1.09 20.20
N TYR A 125 -0.63 0.61 19.04
CA TYR A 125 -0.94 -0.82 18.83
C TYR A 125 0.14 -1.59 18.06
N MET A 126 1.02 -0.93 17.30
CA MET A 126 2.15 -1.57 16.60
C MET A 126 3.44 -1.66 17.45
N ASP A 127 3.59 -0.84 18.48
CA ASP A 127 4.72 -0.93 19.45
C ASP A 127 4.50 -2.01 20.54
N GLY A 128 3.45 -2.83 20.43
CA GLY A 128 3.32 -4.07 21.20
C GLY A 128 2.63 -3.96 22.56
N ASP A 129 1.88 -2.89 22.85
CA ASP A 129 1.02 -2.86 24.04
C ASP A 129 -0.37 -3.45 23.75
N THR A 130 -0.47 -4.78 23.82
CA THR A 130 -1.72 -5.53 23.61
C THR A 130 -2.61 -5.64 24.85
N SER A 131 -2.38 -4.83 25.89
CA SER A 131 -3.06 -4.98 27.19
C SER A 131 -4.55 -4.58 27.20
N LEU A 132 -5.07 -3.94 26.14
CA LEU A 132 -6.44 -3.40 26.12
C LEU A 132 -7.38 -3.99 25.06
N LEU A 133 -6.98 -5.00 24.29
CA LEU A 133 -7.89 -5.68 23.35
C LEU A 133 -8.96 -6.57 24.04
N SER A 134 -9.01 -6.63 25.36
CA SER A 134 -9.94 -7.54 26.06
C SER A 134 -11.28 -6.93 26.48
N LYS A 135 -11.45 -5.61 26.53
CA LYS A 135 -12.71 -5.03 27.05
C LYS A 135 -13.03 -3.66 26.45
N ASP A 136 -14.22 -3.55 25.86
CA ASP A 136 -15.05 -2.33 25.87
C ASP A 136 -15.13 -1.40 24.64
N TYR A 137 -14.88 -1.87 23.39
CA TYR A 137 -15.20 -1.06 22.20
C TYR A 137 -16.14 -1.69 21.16
N PHE A 138 -16.82 -2.79 21.50
CA PHE A 138 -17.95 -3.32 20.74
C PHE A 138 -19.25 -3.18 21.54
N LEU A 139 -19.68 -1.93 21.78
CA LEU A 139 -21.07 -1.58 22.06
C LEU A 139 -21.39 -0.24 21.38
#